data_AF-A0ABD6B6Y8-F1
#
_entry.id   AF-A0ABD6B6Y8-F1
#
_cell.length_a   1.000
_cell.length_b   1.000
_cell.length_c   1.000
_cell.angle_alpha   90.00
_cell.angle_beta   90.00
_cell.angle_gamma   90.00
#
_symmetry.space_group_name_H-M   'P 1'
#
loop_
_entity.id
_entity.type
_entity.pdbx_description
1 polymer ?
#
loop_
_entity_poly.entity_id
_entity_poly.type
_entity_poly.pdbx_seq_one_letter_code
_entity_poly.pdbx_strand_id
1 'polypeptide(L)'
;DTATVEVTDSRLDYAFADVEQTTQGEITNITVDVSESSTPVITLGGTEYGYATHAKLTNVEEEEVVVQFDTHDVHSNPWSVHEDSDAEIAESDTSVYTADGFESGDPLPSYNWDLSIGDELDSSTSDDYDLVNEHDRDRLVVQDRAAIGDVTTNTAPAADTLETLDDLEDTTVT
;
A
#
# COMPACT_ATOMS: atom_id res chain seq x y z
N ASP A 1 -6.18 -39.21 -5.40
CA ASP A 1 -6.04 -37.96 -4.65
C ASP A 1 -6.80 -36.89 -5.39
N THR A 2 -7.85 -36.35 -4.78
CA THR A 2 -8.62 -35.26 -5.35
C THR A 2 -8.53 -34.15 -4.31
N ALA A 3 -7.69 -33.15 -4.60
CA ALA A 3 -7.65 -31.94 -3.81
C ALA A 3 -8.96 -31.19 -4.06
N THR A 4 -9.87 -31.24 -3.09
CA THR A 4 -11.06 -30.39 -3.09
C THR A 4 -10.59 -29.02 -2.64
N VAL A 5 -10.47 -28.08 -3.58
CA VAL A 5 -10.35 -26.66 -3.24
C VAL A 5 -11.74 -26.23 -2.80
N GLU A 6 -11.96 -26.16 -1.50
CA GLU A 6 -13.13 -25.47 -0.95
C GLU A 6 -12.91 -23.97 -1.20
N VAL A 7 -13.51 -23.46 -2.28
CA VAL A 7 -13.75 -22.02 -2.41
C VAL A 7 -14.93 -21.75 -1.49
N THR A 8 -14.62 -21.44 -0.23
CA THR A 8 -15.60 -20.85 0.68
C THR A 8 -16.07 -19.57 0.01
N ASP A 9 -17.37 -19.44 -0.21
CA ASP A 9 -18.02 -18.22 -0.68
C ASP A 9 -17.79 -17.15 0.41
N SER A 10 -16.64 -16.48 0.35
CA SER A 10 -16.22 -15.40 1.22
C SER A 10 -16.86 -14.13 0.68
N ARG A 11 -18.03 -13.76 1.20
CA ARG A 11 -18.30 -12.34 1.32
C ARG A 11 -17.24 -11.84 2.29
N LEU A 12 -16.13 -11.35 1.73
CA LEU A 12 -15.07 -10.76 2.53
C LEU A 12 -15.71 -9.50 3.10
N ASP A 13 -15.81 -9.40 4.42
CA ASP A 13 -16.46 -8.25 5.05
C ASP A 13 -15.69 -6.96 4.70
N TYR A 14 -14.38 -7.08 4.42
CA TYR A 14 -13.55 -6.08 3.75
C TYR A 14 -12.52 -6.71 2.81
N ALA A 15 -12.16 -6.02 1.73
CA ALA A 15 -11.10 -6.47 0.81
C ALA A 15 -10.36 -5.31 0.15
N PHE A 16 -9.10 -5.52 -0.26
CA PHE A 16 -8.40 -4.58 -1.12
C PHE A 16 -8.83 -4.81 -2.58
N ALA A 17 -9.49 -3.81 -3.18
CA ALA A 17 -9.92 -3.87 -4.57
C ALA A 17 -8.78 -3.49 -5.52
N ASP A 18 -7.98 -2.49 -5.14
CA ASP A 18 -6.80 -2.05 -5.87
C ASP A 18 -5.79 -1.37 -4.94
N VAL A 19 -4.51 -1.67 -5.12
CA VAL A 19 -3.41 -1.02 -4.39
C VAL A 19 -2.41 -0.48 -5.43
N GLU A 20 -2.34 0.84 -5.55
CA GLU A 20 -1.42 1.46 -6.49
C GLU A 20 0.04 1.26 -6.08
N GLN A 21 0.93 1.11 -7.06
CA GLN A 21 2.36 1.23 -6.82
C GLN A 21 2.73 2.71 -6.84
N THR A 22 3.65 3.11 -5.97
CA THR A 22 4.02 4.51 -5.81
C THR A 22 5.52 4.71 -5.72
N THR A 23 5.97 5.94 -5.96
CA THR A 23 7.37 6.33 -5.79
C THR A 23 7.54 6.94 -4.40
N GLN A 24 8.74 6.79 -3.81
CA GLN A 24 9.06 7.46 -2.55
C GLN A 24 8.77 8.98 -2.59
N GLY A 25 8.03 9.44 -1.58
CA GLY A 25 7.65 10.83 -1.41
C GLY A 25 6.42 11.27 -2.22
N GLU A 26 5.68 10.32 -2.79
CA GLU A 26 4.38 10.56 -3.44
C GLU A 26 3.21 10.08 -2.57
N ILE A 27 2.00 10.52 -2.92
CA ILE A 27 0.76 10.01 -2.35
C ILE A 27 0.26 8.88 -3.25
N THR A 28 -0.18 7.79 -2.64
CA THR A 28 -0.73 6.62 -3.35
C THR A 28 -2.19 6.41 -2.96
N ASN A 29 -2.99 5.86 -3.86
CA ASN A 29 -4.36 5.48 -3.55
C ASN A 29 -4.45 3.97 -3.30
N ILE A 30 -5.32 3.61 -2.36
CA ILE A 30 -5.65 2.26 -1.92
C ILE A 30 -7.17 2.18 -1.94
N THR A 31 -7.72 1.38 -2.84
CA THR A 31 -9.16 1.19 -2.99
C THR A 31 -9.61 -0.02 -2.18
N VAL A 32 -10.58 0.19 -1.31
CA VAL A 32 -11.04 -0.81 -0.34
C VAL A 32 -12.53 -1.06 -0.53
N ASP A 33 -12.91 -2.33 -0.71
CA ASP A 33 -14.30 -2.79 -0.63
C ASP A 33 -14.67 -2.97 0.84
N VAL A 34 -15.76 -2.31 1.25
CA VAL A 34 -16.21 -2.21 2.65
C VAL A 34 -17.67 -2.66 2.83
N SER A 35 -18.11 -3.58 1.97
CA SER A 35 -19.50 -3.97 1.76
C SER A 35 -20.29 -4.52 2.96
N GLU A 36 -19.67 -5.03 4.04
CA GLU A 36 -20.42 -5.58 5.20
C GLU A 36 -20.07 -5.00 6.59
N SER A 37 -19.27 -3.93 6.72
CA SER A 37 -19.09 -3.29 8.03
C SER A 37 -18.65 -1.80 8.02
N SER A 38 -19.01 -1.08 9.09
CA SER A 38 -18.98 0.38 9.17
C SER A 38 -17.65 1.01 9.56
N THR A 39 -16.68 0.24 10.06
CA THR A 39 -15.42 0.80 10.56
C THR A 39 -14.20 -0.12 10.37
N PRO A 40 -13.72 -0.32 9.14
CA PRO A 40 -12.51 -1.09 8.89
C PRO A 40 -11.27 -0.43 9.50
N VAL A 41 -10.30 -1.26 9.88
CA VAL A 41 -8.96 -0.86 10.27
C VAL A 41 -7.98 -1.37 9.23
N ILE A 42 -7.20 -0.45 8.66
CA ILE A 42 -6.13 -0.74 7.70
C ILE A 42 -4.82 -0.64 8.46
N THR A 43 -3.92 -1.60 8.23
CA THR A 43 -2.57 -1.60 8.79
C THR A 43 -1.56 -1.69 7.65
N LEU A 44 -0.42 -1.02 7.82
CA LEU A 44 0.68 -1.01 6.87
C LEU A 44 1.99 -1.28 7.60
N GLY A 45 2.74 -2.26 7.11
CA GLY A 45 4.04 -2.66 7.64
C GLY A 45 3.93 -3.53 8.89
N GLY A 46 5.00 -3.49 9.69
CA GLY A 46 5.14 -4.27 10.92
C GLY A 46 6.38 -3.80 11.67
N THR A 47 6.34 -3.79 13.00
CA THR A 47 7.45 -3.22 13.80
C THR A 47 8.77 -3.93 13.54
N GLU A 48 8.72 -5.22 13.19
CA GLU A 48 9.89 -6.03 12.83
C GLU A 48 10.64 -5.49 11.60
N TYR A 49 9.95 -4.76 10.72
CA TYR A 49 10.51 -4.09 9.53
C TYR A 49 10.86 -2.62 9.78
N GLY A 50 10.66 -2.13 11.00
CA GLY A 50 11.04 -0.78 11.42
C GLY A 50 10.02 0.31 11.10
N TYR A 51 8.89 -0.03 10.48
CA TYR A 51 7.76 0.88 10.28
C TYR A 51 6.45 0.11 10.37
N ALA A 52 5.52 0.64 11.16
CA ALA A 52 4.16 0.14 11.22
C ALA A 52 3.21 1.31 11.43
N THR A 53 2.05 1.28 10.80
CA THR A 53 1.00 2.26 11.04
C THR A 53 -0.37 1.63 10.85
N HIS A 54 -1.37 2.22 11.48
CA HIS A 54 -2.76 1.85 11.23
C HIS A 54 -3.62 3.09 11.11
N ALA A 55 -4.75 2.92 10.42
CA ALA A 55 -5.80 3.90 10.29
C ALA A 55 -7.16 3.21 10.41
N LYS A 56 -8.06 3.81 11.18
CA LYS A 56 -9.45 3.36 11.26
C LYS A 56 -10.34 4.25 10.41
N LEU A 57 -11.07 3.63 9.48
CA LEU A 57 -12.12 4.28 8.71
C LEU A 57 -13.41 4.38 9.53
N THR A 58 -14.11 5.48 9.36
CA THR A 58 -15.40 5.79 9.99
C THR A 58 -16.29 6.50 8.98
N ASN A 59 -17.58 6.63 9.31
CA ASN A 59 -18.57 7.26 8.43
C ASN A 59 -18.63 6.65 7.02
N VAL A 60 -18.39 5.34 6.92
CA VAL A 60 -18.43 4.60 5.66
C VAL A 60 -19.89 4.38 5.26
N GLU A 61 -20.36 5.10 4.25
CA GLU A 61 -21.70 4.95 3.66
C GLU A 61 -21.69 4.29 2.27
N GLU A 62 -20.49 4.16 1.68
CA GLU A 62 -20.24 3.63 0.34
C GLU A 62 -19.81 2.16 0.40
N GLU A 63 -19.94 1.44 -0.72
CA GLU A 63 -19.46 0.04 -0.83
C GLU A 63 -17.94 -0.02 -1.09
N GLU A 64 -17.36 1.08 -1.59
CA GLU A 64 -15.95 1.20 -1.93
C GLU A 64 -15.43 2.55 -1.44
N VAL A 65 -14.26 2.57 -0.80
CA VAL A 65 -13.61 3.78 -0.30
C VAL A 65 -12.19 3.85 -0.82
N VAL A 66 -11.79 5.02 -1.32
CA VAL A 66 -10.42 5.30 -1.73
C VAL A 66 -9.67 5.99 -0.60
N VAL A 67 -8.72 5.26 -0.01
CA VAL A 67 -7.82 5.75 1.04
C VAL A 67 -6.51 6.20 0.40
N GLN A 68 -5.99 7.33 0.81
CA GLN A 68 -4.71 7.86 0.36
C GLN A 68 -3.66 7.69 1.46
N PHE A 69 -2.48 7.24 1.06
CA PHE A 69 -1.32 7.13 1.93
C PHE A 69 -0.18 8.04 1.43
N ASP A 70 0.28 8.95 2.28
CA ASP A 70 1.37 9.88 2.00
C ASP A 70 2.72 9.24 2.37
N THR A 71 3.49 8.84 1.36
CA THR A 71 4.84 8.30 1.58
C THR A 71 5.87 9.38 1.88
N HIS A 72 5.52 10.67 1.85
CA HIS A 72 6.40 11.78 2.24
C HIS A 72 6.28 12.11 3.74
N ASP A 73 5.07 12.20 4.30
CA ASP A 73 4.82 12.51 5.72
C ASP A 73 4.38 11.27 6.51
N VAL A 74 5.29 10.29 6.59
CA VAL A 74 5.00 9.00 7.22
C VAL A 74 4.96 8.99 8.74
N HIS A 75 5.30 10.12 9.39
CA HIS A 75 5.58 10.15 10.83
C HIS A 75 4.42 10.63 11.71
N SER A 76 3.48 11.36 11.13
CA SER A 76 2.46 12.06 11.92
C SER A 76 1.05 11.60 11.55
N ASN A 77 0.61 11.90 10.33
CA ASN A 77 -0.70 11.48 9.84
C ASN A 77 -0.63 11.15 8.33
N PRO A 78 -0.12 9.97 7.97
CA PRO A 78 0.05 9.61 6.56
C PRO A 78 -1.24 9.20 5.88
N TRP A 79 -2.33 9.00 6.62
CA TRP A 79 -3.59 8.48 6.11
C TRP A 79 -4.59 9.61 5.87
N SER A 80 -5.25 9.57 4.72
CA SER A 80 -6.40 10.41 4.40
C SER A 80 -7.39 9.64 3.53
N VAL A 81 -8.61 10.15 3.39
CA VAL A 81 -9.60 9.61 2.44
C VAL A 81 -9.69 10.57 1.26
N HIS A 82 -9.88 10.03 0.06
CA HIS A 82 -10.05 10.83 -1.14
C HIS A 82 -11.25 11.79 -1.01
N GLU A 83 -11.14 13.00 -1.56
CA GLU A 83 -12.14 14.08 -1.38
C GLU A 83 -13.54 13.76 -1.90
N ASP A 84 -13.66 12.73 -2.73
CA ASP A 84 -14.91 12.27 -3.33
C ASP A 84 -15.71 11.30 -2.44
N SER A 85 -15.13 10.83 -1.32
CA SER A 85 -15.76 9.89 -0.38
C SER A 85 -16.23 10.58 0.90
N ASP A 86 -17.36 10.14 1.43
CA ASP A 86 -17.92 10.64 2.71
C ASP A 86 -17.27 9.97 3.94
N ALA A 87 -16.44 8.94 3.74
CA ALA A 87 -15.70 8.28 4.80
C ALA A 87 -14.58 9.17 5.40
N GLU A 88 -14.27 8.94 6.67
CA GLU A 88 -13.29 9.71 7.44
C GLU A 88 -12.30 8.80 8.15
N ILE A 89 -11.04 9.24 8.27
CA ILE A 89 -10.06 8.62 9.17
C ILE A 89 -10.31 9.14 10.58
N ALA A 90 -10.52 8.24 11.54
CA ALA A 90 -10.57 8.60 12.95
C ALA A 90 -9.16 9.00 13.43
N GLU A 91 -8.86 10.30 13.47
CA GLU A 91 -7.56 10.83 13.89
C GLU A 91 -7.12 10.33 15.28
N SER A 92 -8.06 10.04 16.18
CA SER A 92 -7.80 9.46 17.50
C SER A 92 -7.32 8.01 17.49
N ASP A 93 -7.55 7.32 16.38
CA ASP A 93 -7.28 5.90 16.15
C ASP A 93 -6.33 5.70 14.96
N THR A 94 -5.39 6.64 14.83
CA THR A 94 -4.26 6.56 13.92
C THR A 94 -2.98 6.58 14.75
N SER A 95 -2.04 5.68 14.44
CA SER A 95 -0.73 5.66 15.09
C SER A 95 0.34 5.26 14.11
N VAL A 96 1.55 5.74 14.37
CA VAL A 96 2.76 5.43 13.61
C VAL A 96 3.84 4.93 14.57
N TYR A 97 4.43 3.81 14.23
CA TYR A 97 5.66 3.30 14.79
C TYR A 97 6.79 3.45 13.77
N THR A 98 7.92 4.00 14.22
CA THR A 98 9.16 4.12 13.44
C THR A 98 10.34 3.68 14.31
N ALA A 99 11.14 2.74 13.83
CA ALA A 99 12.37 2.30 14.50
C ALA A 99 13.51 3.31 14.32
N ASP A 100 14.61 3.09 15.05
CA ASP A 100 15.85 3.86 14.91
C ASP A 100 16.35 3.77 13.45
N GLY A 101 16.32 4.90 12.72
CA GLY A 101 16.70 4.98 11.31
C GLY A 101 15.65 5.62 10.40
N PHE A 102 14.42 5.82 10.88
CA PHE A 102 13.42 6.67 10.25
C PHE A 102 13.60 8.11 10.74
N GLU A 103 14.38 8.92 10.03
CA GLU A 103 14.58 10.33 10.39
C GLU A 103 13.34 11.15 10.02
N SER A 104 12.98 12.13 10.85
CA SER A 104 11.83 12.99 10.58
C SER A 104 12.02 13.75 9.26
N GLY A 105 11.09 13.55 8.33
CA GLY A 105 11.07 14.18 7.02
C GLY A 105 11.70 13.34 5.91
N ASP A 106 12.22 12.16 6.22
CA ASP A 106 12.56 11.17 5.20
C ASP A 106 11.28 10.48 4.70
N PRO A 107 11.17 10.23 3.38
CA PRO A 107 10.04 9.49 2.84
C PRO A 107 10.09 8.02 3.27
N LEU A 108 8.97 7.31 3.11
CA LEU A 108 8.89 5.87 3.28
C LEU A 108 9.99 5.19 2.45
N PRO A 109 10.78 4.26 3.01
CA PRO A 109 11.76 3.50 2.25
C PRO A 109 11.13 2.69 1.12
N SER A 110 11.88 2.53 0.03
CA SER A 110 11.50 1.66 -1.07
C SER A 110 11.48 0.20 -0.59
N TYR A 111 10.29 -0.39 -0.59
CA TYR A 111 10.05 -1.73 -0.08
C TYR A 111 8.68 -2.23 -0.55
N ASN A 112 8.44 -3.53 -0.34
CA ASN A 112 7.11 -4.11 -0.47
C ASN A 112 6.50 -4.17 0.93
N TRP A 113 5.76 -3.14 1.29
CA TRP A 113 5.14 -3.02 2.60
C TRP A 113 3.86 -3.85 2.66
N ASP A 114 3.74 -4.68 3.69
CA ASP A 114 2.55 -5.51 3.89
C ASP A 114 1.35 -4.62 4.26
N LEU A 115 0.22 -4.85 3.61
CA LEU A 115 -1.06 -4.21 3.92
C LEU A 115 -2.03 -5.28 4.44
N SER A 116 -2.72 -4.97 5.52
CA SER A 116 -3.80 -5.81 6.03
C SER A 116 -5.03 -4.97 6.36
N ILE A 117 -6.21 -5.56 6.24
CA ILE A 117 -7.47 -4.92 6.62
C ILE A 117 -8.32 -5.84 7.50
N GLY A 118 -8.98 -5.24 8.50
CA GLY A 118 -9.89 -5.98 9.34
C GLY A 118 -10.75 -5.16 10.28
N ASP A 119 -11.29 -5.80 11.33
CA ASP A 119 -12.29 -5.21 12.22
C ASP A 119 -11.71 -4.30 13.31
N GLU A 120 -10.68 -4.76 13.99
CA GLU A 120 -10.07 -4.09 15.14
C GLU A 120 -8.63 -4.56 15.36
N LEU A 121 -7.83 -3.69 15.97
CA LEU A 121 -6.48 -4.03 16.42
C LEU A 121 -6.52 -5.00 17.59
N ASP A 122 -5.60 -5.96 17.59
CA ASP A 122 -5.37 -6.86 18.70
C ASP A 122 -4.69 -6.11 19.84
N SER A 123 -5.50 -5.76 20.85
CA SER A 123 -5.04 -5.14 22.08
C SER A 123 -3.98 -5.96 22.86
N SER A 124 -3.77 -7.24 22.52
CA SER A 124 -2.73 -8.08 23.11
C SER A 124 -1.35 -7.86 22.48
N THR A 125 -1.28 -7.31 21.27
CA THR A 125 -0.03 -6.99 20.54
C THR A 125 0.08 -5.48 20.33
N SER A 126 0.19 -4.77 21.46
CA SER A 126 0.18 -3.30 21.56
C SER A 126 1.13 -2.56 20.60
N ASP A 127 2.22 -3.21 20.20
CA ASP A 127 3.26 -2.59 19.37
C ASP A 127 3.14 -3.00 17.89
N ASP A 128 2.63 -4.18 17.57
CA ASP A 128 2.70 -4.77 16.22
C ASP A 128 1.53 -4.38 15.29
N TYR A 129 0.49 -3.75 15.84
CA TYR A 129 -0.74 -3.40 15.12
C TYR A 129 -1.36 -4.60 14.39
N ASP A 130 -1.30 -5.80 14.99
CA ASP A 130 -2.00 -6.96 14.42
C ASP A 130 -3.52 -6.75 14.48
N LEU A 131 -4.25 -7.46 13.62
CA LEU A 131 -5.70 -7.44 13.58
C LEU A 131 -6.27 -8.69 14.26
N VAL A 132 -7.31 -8.52 15.10
CA VAL A 132 -8.00 -9.66 15.74
C VAL A 132 -8.69 -10.55 14.69
N ASN A 133 -9.35 -9.90 13.73
CA ASN A 133 -9.98 -10.52 12.57
C ASN A 133 -9.44 -9.84 11.31
N GLU A 134 -8.40 -10.42 10.74
CA GLU A 134 -7.92 -10.01 9.43
C GLU A 134 -8.79 -10.63 8.34
N HIS A 135 -9.29 -9.80 7.43
CA HIS A 135 -10.16 -10.20 6.35
C HIS A 135 -9.41 -10.34 5.02
N ASP A 136 -8.46 -9.45 4.75
CA ASP A 136 -7.66 -9.50 3.52
C ASP A 136 -6.24 -8.93 3.71
N ARG A 137 -5.34 -9.31 2.78
CA ARG A 137 -3.95 -8.85 2.72
C ARG A 137 -3.54 -8.48 1.31
N ASP A 138 -2.79 -7.40 1.17
CA ASP A 138 -2.09 -7.05 -0.07
C ASP A 138 -0.71 -6.45 0.25
N ARG A 139 -0.07 -5.78 -0.71
CA ARG A 139 1.20 -5.08 -0.53
C ARG A 139 1.19 -3.71 -1.20
N LEU A 140 1.71 -2.72 -0.49
CA LEU A 140 2.08 -1.44 -1.08
C LEU A 140 3.52 -1.51 -1.58
N VAL A 141 3.72 -1.41 -2.89
CA VAL A 141 5.05 -1.37 -3.49
C VAL A 141 5.51 0.08 -3.61
N VAL A 142 6.51 0.45 -2.80
CA VAL A 142 7.17 1.75 -2.87
C VAL A 142 8.47 1.62 -3.64
N GLN A 143 8.58 2.34 -4.75
CA GLN A 143 9.74 2.33 -5.64
C GLN A 143 10.67 3.49 -5.33
N ASP A 144 11.98 3.26 -5.50
CA ASP A 144 12.98 4.32 -5.35
C ASP A 144 12.66 5.52 -6.24
N ARG A 145 12.78 6.71 -5.65
CA ARG A 145 12.72 7.93 -6.44
C ARG A 145 13.99 8.03 -7.28
N ALA A 146 13.82 8.00 -8.60
CA ALA A 146 14.93 8.20 -9.54
C ALA A 146 15.67 9.52 -9.21
N ALA A 147 16.98 9.42 -8.97
CA ALA A 147 17.78 10.61 -8.74
C ALA A 147 17.90 11.41 -10.05
N ILE A 148 18.05 12.74 -9.95
CA ILE A 148 18.34 13.55 -11.14
C ILE A 148 19.71 13.13 -11.69
N GLY A 149 19.69 12.44 -12.83
CA GLY A 149 20.89 11.87 -13.46
C GLY A 149 21.01 10.34 -13.38
N ASP A 150 20.02 9.65 -12.78
CA ASP A 150 19.95 8.20 -12.89
C ASP A 150 19.74 7.80 -14.35
N VAL A 151 20.65 6.97 -14.85
CA VAL A 151 20.57 6.38 -16.17
C VAL A 151 19.66 5.17 -16.05
N THR A 152 18.43 5.28 -16.54
CA THR A 152 17.57 4.10 -16.75
C THR A 152 18.23 3.26 -17.85
N THR A 153 19.00 2.24 -17.46
CA THR A 153 19.55 1.28 -18.42
C THR A 153 18.42 0.35 -18.86
N ASN A 154 17.64 0.79 -19.85
CA ASN A 154 16.77 -0.09 -20.61
C ASN A 154 17.65 -1.11 -21.33
N THR A 155 17.77 -2.30 -20.74
CA THR A 155 18.46 -3.41 -21.39
C THR A 155 17.49 -3.95 -22.43
N ALA A 156 17.69 -3.56 -23.70
CA ALA A 156 16.93 -4.12 -24.81
C ALA A 156 17.01 -5.66 -24.76
N PRO A 157 15.91 -6.40 -25.03
CA PRO A 157 15.94 -7.85 -25.08
C PRO A 157 17.01 -8.33 -26.04
N ALA A 158 17.72 -9.40 -25.66
CA ALA A 158 18.87 -9.92 -26.38
C ALA A 158 18.49 -10.52 -27.75
N ALA A 159 18.19 -9.68 -28.72
CA ALA A 159 18.08 -10.04 -30.13
C ALA A 159 18.07 -8.76 -30.98
N ASP A 160 19.24 -8.15 -31.14
CA ASP A 160 19.85 -7.96 -32.45
C ASP A 160 21.13 -7.13 -32.30
N THR A 161 22.15 -7.50 -33.06
CA THR A 161 23.44 -6.80 -33.04
C THR A 161 23.27 -5.53 -33.85
N LEU A 162 23.10 -4.38 -33.17
CA LEU A 162 23.06 -3.08 -33.81
C LEU A 162 24.49 -2.71 -34.26
N GLU A 163 24.81 -2.90 -35.53
CA GLU A 163 26.13 -2.59 -36.08
C GLU A 163 26.27 -1.12 -36.52
N THR A 164 25.17 -0.35 -36.63
CA THR A 164 25.21 1.06 -37.07
C THR A 164 24.21 2.00 -36.38
N LEU A 165 24.50 3.31 -36.43
CA LEU A 165 23.64 4.38 -35.88
C LEU A 165 22.29 4.52 -36.62
N ASP A 166 22.16 3.99 -37.83
CA ASP A 166 20.91 4.00 -38.61
C ASP A 166 19.88 2.97 -38.10
N ASP A 167 20.29 1.95 -37.33
CA ASP A 167 19.38 0.91 -36.81
C ASP A 167 18.55 1.38 -35.60
N LEU A 168 18.90 2.52 -35.00
CA LEU A 168 18.19 3.07 -33.83
C LEU A 168 16.90 3.81 -34.22
N GLU A 169 16.81 4.34 -35.44
CA GLU A 169 15.62 5.09 -35.91
C GLU A 169 14.45 4.19 -36.33
N ASP A 170 14.67 2.87 -36.49
CA ASP A 170 13.66 1.91 -36.95
C ASP A 170 13.20 0.92 -35.85
N THR A 171 13.65 1.12 -34.60
CA THR A 171 13.10 0.36 -33.47
C THR A 171 11.76 0.97 -33.08
N THR A 172 10.70 0.43 -33.67
CA THR A 172 9.33 0.71 -33.23
C THR A 172 9.17 0.08 -31.84
N VAL A 173 9.07 0.92 -30.82
CA VAL A 173 8.73 0.50 -29.46
C VAL A 173 7.27 0.06 -29.48
N THR A 174 7.03 -1.25 -29.37
CA THR A 174 5.70 -1.83 -29.12
C THR A 174 5.59 -2.29 -27.69
#